data_AF-A0A0B6ZIY8-F1
#
_entry.id   AF-A0A0B6ZIY8-F1
#
_cell.length_a   1.000
_cell.length_b   1.000
_cell.length_c   1.000
_cell.angle_alpha   90.00
_cell.angle_beta   90.00
_cell.angle_gamma   90.00
#
_symmetry.space_group_name_H-M   'P 1'
#
loop_
_entity.id
_entity.type
_entity.pdbx_description
1 polymer ?
#
loop_
_entity_poly.entity_id
_entity_poly.type
_entity_poly.pdbx_seq_one_letter_code
_entity_poly.pdbx_strand_id
1 'polypeptide(L)' 'LNHEKTVMQVHYLKGFFLLRYLEGIAGRNVFLQTLRSFTAAHLGRLFSSKEFLDYIFENCCNLR' A
#
# COMPACT_ATOMS: atom_id res chain seq x y z
N LEU A 1 4.16 16.25 25.32
CA LEU A 1 3.55 15.64 24.12
C LEU A 1 3.74 14.12 24.19
N ASN A 2 2.65 13.35 24.03
CA ASN A 2 2.70 11.89 24.09
C ASN A 2 3.41 11.35 22.86
N HIS A 3 4.61 10.78 23.02
CA HIS A 3 5.45 10.30 21.92
C HIS A 3 4.74 9.23 21.07
N GLU A 4 3.86 8.43 21.67
CA GLU A 4 3.06 7.42 20.98
C GLU A 4 2.13 8.00 19.89
N LYS A 5 1.61 9.21 20.10
CA LYS A 5 0.69 9.86 19.15
C LYS A 5 1.42 10.50 17.96
N THR A 6 2.61 11.05 18.20
CA THR A 6 3.44 11.67 17.15
C THR A 6 3.98 10.63 16.18
N VAL A 7 4.38 9.46 16.69
CA VAL A 7 4.88 8.35 15.85
C VAL A 7 3.78 7.85 14.92
N MET A 8 2.56 7.63 15.43
CA MET A 8 1.43 7.11 14.64
C MET A 8 1.08 7.98 13.41
N GLN A 9 1.02 9.32 13.57
CA GLN A 9 0.59 10.22 12.49
C GLN A 9 1.53 10.19 11.28
N VAL A 10 2.84 10.07 11.52
CA VAL A 10 3.84 10.06 10.46
C VAL A 10 3.72 8.80 9.60
N HIS A 11 3.33 7.65 10.19
CA HIS A 11 3.15 6.41 9.44
C HIS A 11 1.94 6.45 8.51
N TYR A 12 0.82 7.04 8.92
CA TYR A 12 -0.34 7.23 8.04
C TYR A 12 0.00 8.13 6.85
N LEU A 13 0.69 9.24 7.11
CA LEU A 13 1.03 10.20 6.08
C LEU A 13 2.06 9.62 5.09
N LYS A 14 3.10 8.95 5.60
CA LYS A 14 4.08 8.24 4.77
C LYS A 14 3.43 7.14 3.94
N GLY A 15 2.55 6.34 4.54
CA GLY A 15 1.79 5.31 3.83
C GLY A 15 0.92 5.90 2.72
N PHE A 16 0.19 6.97 3.01
CA PHE A 16 -0.64 7.64 2.00
C PHE A 16 0.19 8.17 0.82
N PHE A 17 1.31 8.87 1.09
CA PHE A 17 2.17 9.37 0.01
C PHE A 17 2.80 8.25 -0.81
N LEU A 18 3.20 7.16 -0.17
CA LEU A 18 3.70 5.96 -0.87
C LEU A 18 2.63 5.39 -1.79
N LEU A 19 1.41 5.16 -1.28
CA LEU A 19 0.30 4.62 -2.08
C LEU A 19 -0.06 5.56 -3.24
N ARG A 20 -0.05 6.87 -2.99
CA ARG A 20 -0.32 7.90 -4.02
C ARG A 20 0.76 7.93 -5.10
N TYR A 21 2.03 7.76 -4.72
CA TYR A 21 3.14 7.65 -5.65
C TYR A 21 3.04 6.41 -6.53
N LEU A 22 2.77 5.24 -5.92
CA LEU A 22 2.58 3.98 -6.64
C LEU A 22 1.38 4.04 -7.58
N GLU A 23 0.25 4.62 -7.15
CA GLU A 23 -0.93 4.88 -7.99
C GLU A 23 -0.58 5.75 -9.20
N GLY A 24 0.25 6.79 -9.00
CA GLY A 24 0.67 7.70 -10.06
C GLY A 24 1.46 7.02 -11.18
N ILE A 25 2.27 6.01 -10.85
CA ILE A 25 3.06 5.25 -11.82
C ILE A 25 2.25 4.09 -12.41
N ALA A 26 1.55 3.33 -11.56
CA ALA A 26 0.76 2.17 -11.98
C ALA A 26 -0.47 2.55 -12.82
N GLY A 27 -1.00 3.74 -12.61
CA GLY A 27 -2.30 4.19 -13.12
C GLY A 27 -3.42 3.82 -12.16
N ARG A 28 -4.33 4.77 -11.92
CA ARG A 28 -5.37 4.68 -10.88
C ARG A 28 -6.23 3.42 -10.95
N ASN A 29 -6.71 3.05 -12.14
CA ASN A 29 -7.62 1.91 -12.28
C ASN A 29 -6.91 0.59 -11.98
N VAL A 30 -5.71 0.38 -12.53
CA VAL A 30 -4.90 -0.80 -12.29
C VAL A 30 -4.56 -0.90 -10.80
N PHE A 31 -4.05 0.19 -10.22
CA PHE A 31 -3.67 0.21 -8.81
C PHE A 31 -4.83 -0.11 -7.85
N LEU A 32 -6.00 0.50 -8.07
CA LEU A 32 -7.18 0.23 -7.23
C LEU A 32 -7.73 -1.19 -7.42
N GLN A 33 -7.66 -1.74 -8.64
CA GLN A 33 -8.01 -3.14 -8.87
C GLN A 33 -7.05 -4.09 -8.14
N THR A 34 -5.74 -3.86 -8.25
CA THR A 34 -4.73 -4.64 -7.53
C THR A 34 -4.92 -4.55 -6.02
N LEU A 35 -5.20 -3.36 -5.48
CA LEU A 35 -5.45 -3.18 -4.05
C LEU A 35 -6.71 -3.93 -3.58
N ARG A 36 -7.77 -3.95 -4.39
CA ARG A 36 -8.98 -4.75 -4.10
C ARG A 36 -8.66 -6.25 -4.10
N SER A 37 -7.92 -6.74 -5.10
CA SER A 37 -7.51 -8.14 -5.18
C SER A 37 -6.64 -8.56 -3.99
N PHE A 38 -5.66 -7.73 -3.61
CA PHE A 38 -4.83 -7.95 -2.43
C PHE A 38 -5.68 -8.04 -1.15
N THR A 39 -6.57 -7.05 -0.96
CA THR A 39 -7.42 -6.95 0.23
C THR A 39 -8.38 -8.14 0.35
N ALA A 40 -8.95 -8.58 -0.77
CA ALA A 40 -9.81 -9.77 -0.79
C ALA A 40 -9.04 -11.06 -0.45
N ALA A 41 -7.82 -11.20 -0.96
CA ALA A 41 -6.98 -12.38 -0.71
C ALA A 41 -6.43 -12.44 0.74
N HIS A 42 -6.26 -11.30 1.40
CA HIS A 42 -5.65 -11.20 2.74
C HIS A 42 -6.63 -10.77 3.83
N LEU A 43 -7.93 -10.77 3.55
CA LEU A 43 -8.94 -10.40 4.54
C LEU A 43 -8.85 -11.31 5.77
N GLY A 44 -8.71 -10.71 6.95
CA GLY A 44 -8.61 -11.44 8.22
C GLY A 44 -7.26 -12.11 8.46
N ARG A 45 -6.24 -11.85 7.64
CA ARG A 45 -4.87 -12.36 7.83
C ARG A 45 -3.91 -11.20 8.13
N LEU A 46 -2.94 -11.46 8.99
CA LEU A 46 -1.79 -10.57 9.17
C LEU A 46 -0.85 -10.74 7.96
N PHE A 47 -0.37 -9.63 7.41
CA PHE A 47 0.62 -9.61 6.33
C PHE A 47 1.70 -8.58 6.65
N SER A 48 2.89 -8.80 6.10
CA SER A 48 4.02 -7.88 6.21
C SER A 48 4.00 -6.81 5.12
N SER A 49 4.69 -5.68 5.38
CA SER A 49 4.88 -4.65 4.36
C SER A 49 5.60 -5.16 3.11
N LYS A 50 6.45 -6.18 3.26
CA LYS A 50 7.15 -6.82 2.14
C LYS A 50 6.16 -7.58 1.26
N GLU A 51 5.32 -8.44 1.84
CA GLU A 51 4.29 -9.18 1.09
C GLU A 51 3.32 -8.24 0.36
N PHE A 52 2.95 -7.12 1.00
CA PHE A 52 2.14 -6.10 0.35
C PHE A 52 2.84 -5.48 -0.86
N LEU A 53 4.09 -5.06 -0.71
CA LEU A 53 4.84 -4.41 -1.80
C LEU A 53 5.16 -5.37 -2.93
N ASP A 54 5.59 -6.60 -2.63
CA ASP A 54 5.87 -7.64 -3.62
C ASP A 54 4.62 -7.91 -4.47
N TYR A 55 3.44 -8.06 -3.84
CA TYR A 55 2.19 -8.23 -4.58
C TYR A 55 1.87 -7.03 -5.49
N ILE A 56 2.07 -5.80 -5.01
CA ILE A 56 1.82 -4.59 -5.81
C ILE A 56 2.77 -4.53 -7.02
N PHE A 57 4.07 -4.82 -6.84
CA PHE A 57 5.06 -4.83 -7.92
C PHE A 57 4.83 -5.94 -8.94
N GLU A 58 4.37 -7.12 -8.51
CA GLU A 58 4.05 -8.24 -9.40
C GLU A 58 2.80 -8.00 -10.24
N ASN A 59 1.81 -7.28 -9.70
CA ASN A 59 0.49 -7.12 -10.32
C ASN A 59 0.27 -5.75 -10.97
N CYS A 60 1.25 -4.83 -10.90
CA CYS A 60 1.23 -3.55 -11.58
C CYS A 60 2.41 -3.47 -12.55
N CYS A 61 2.18 -3.81 -13.83
CA CYS A 61 3.25 -3.91 -14.83
C CYS A 61 4.10 -2.64 -15.00
N ASN A 62 3.56 -1.46 -14.71
CA ASN A 62 4.26 -0.18 -14.84
C ASN A 62 5.19 0.14 -13.65
N LEU A 63 5.19 -0.67 -12.59
CA LEU A 63 6.05 -0.53 -11.42
C LEU A 63 7.28 -1.46 -11.46
N ARG A 64 7.52 -2.12 -12.59
CA ARG A 64 8.57 -3.12 -12.78
C ARG A 64 9.82 -2.54 -13.44
#